data_AF-A0A919YF91-F1
#
_entry.id   AF-A0A919YF91-F1
#
_cell.length_a   1.000
_cell.length_b   1.000
_cell.length_c   1.000
_cell.angle_alpha   90.00
_cell.angle_beta   90.00
_cell.angle_gamma   90.00
#
_symmetry.space_group_name_H-M   'P 1'
#
loop_
_entity.id
_entity.type
_entity.pdbx_description
1 polymer ?
#
loop_
_entity_poly.entity_id
_entity_poly.type
_entity_poly.pdbx_seq_one_letter_code
_entity_poly.pdbx_strand_id
1 'polypeptide(L)'
;MDKIFYPAEEKHQKYYLKRHPDAVGKLLGLYSSISDMDRSTLAARLNGLAKGYTNRSGIVEEVKRWPLPERERERIIGRVKEIRW
;
A
#
# COMPACT_ATOMS: atom_id res chain seq x y z
N MET A 1 15.90 -29.69 -9.00
CA MET A 1 16.10 -29.02 -7.70
C MET A 1 15.33 -27.72 -7.74
N ASP A 2 14.20 -27.65 -7.05
CA ASP A 2 13.50 -26.37 -6.85
C ASP A 2 14.35 -25.49 -5.92
N LYS A 3 14.64 -24.27 -6.35
CA LYS A 3 15.38 -23.29 -5.54
C LYS A 3 14.44 -22.72 -4.49
N ILE A 4 14.86 -22.73 -3.22
CA ILE A 4 14.12 -22.14 -2.11
C ILE A 4 14.23 -20.61 -2.19
N PHE A 5 13.10 -19.93 -2.11
CA PHE A 5 13.04 -18.46 -2.00
C PHE A 5 13.06 -18.04 -0.53
N TYR A 6 13.94 -17.10 -0.19
CA TYR A 6 14.02 -16.52 1.15
C TYR A 6 13.60 -15.04 1.09
N PRO A 7 12.64 -14.60 1.94
CA PRO A 7 12.23 -13.21 1.96
C PRO A 7 13.38 -12.31 2.42
N ALA A 8 13.58 -11.21 1.70
CA ALA A 8 14.51 -10.16 2.12
C ALA A 8 14.00 -9.45 3.38
N GLU A 9 14.94 -8.84 4.13
CA GLU A 9 14.65 -8.06 5.34
C GLU A 9 13.55 -7.01 5.14
N GLU A 10 12.84 -6.68 6.22
CA GLU A 10 11.69 -5.76 6.23
C GLU A 10 11.99 -4.39 5.60
N LYS A 11 13.21 -3.86 5.80
CA LYS A 11 13.63 -2.56 5.23
C LYS A 11 13.65 -2.54 3.70
N HIS A 12 13.75 -3.71 3.05
CA HIS A 12 13.72 -3.84 1.60
C HIS A 12 12.29 -3.94 1.06
N GLN A 13 11.31 -4.28 1.91
CA GLN A 13 9.92 -4.38 1.51
C GLN A 13 9.32 -2.99 1.36
N LYS A 14 8.67 -2.75 0.21
CA LYS A 14 7.99 -1.48 -0.10
C LYS A 14 8.88 -0.25 0.13
N TYR A 15 10.16 -0.36 -0.28
CA TYR A 15 11.21 0.62 -0.03
C TYR A 15 10.82 2.07 -0.34
N TYR A 16 10.16 2.33 -1.47
CA TYR A 16 9.78 3.69 -1.86
C TYR A 16 8.67 4.22 -0.97
N LEU A 17 7.66 3.41 -0.66
CA LEU A 17 6.58 3.79 0.24
C LEU A 17 7.10 4.11 1.65
N LYS A 18 8.01 3.28 2.19
CA LYS A 18 8.52 3.44 3.57
C LYS A 18 9.35 4.70 3.79
N ARG A 19 9.75 5.40 2.71
CA ARG A 19 10.42 6.71 2.78
C ARG A 19 9.46 7.88 3.01
N HIS A 20 8.15 7.63 3.03
CA HIS A 20 7.12 8.63 3.26
C HIS A 20 6.39 8.31 4.58
N PRO A 21 6.83 8.86 5.73
CA PRO A 21 6.27 8.54 7.05
C PRO A 21 4.77 8.83 7.16
N ASP A 22 4.28 9.88 6.48
CA ASP A 22 2.87 10.22 6.44
C ASP A 22 2.03 9.12 5.77
N ALA A 23 2.52 8.57 4.65
CA ALA A 23 1.89 7.45 3.97
C ALA A 23 1.86 6.19 4.84
N VAL A 24 2.99 5.87 5.49
CA VAL A 24 3.11 4.72 6.39
C VAL A 24 2.16 4.85 7.58
N GLY A 25 2.15 5.99 8.27
CA GLY A 25 1.28 6.21 9.42
C GLY A 25 -0.21 6.08 9.07
N LYS A 26 -0.61 6.60 7.91
CA LYS A 26 -1.98 6.47 7.40
C LYS A 26 -2.36 5.03 7.06
N LEU A 27 -1.45 4.27 6.47
CA LEU A 27 -1.66 2.85 6.18
C LEU A 27 -1.72 1.99 7.44
N LEU A 28 -0.92 2.30 8.47
CA LEU A 28 -1.00 1.62 9.76
C LEU A 28 -2.34 1.87 10.48
N GLY A 29 -3.12 2.88 10.09
CA GLY A 29 -4.52 3.02 10.50
C GLY A 29 -5.50 2.05 9.79
N LEU A 30 -5.04 1.31 8.79
CA LEU A 30 -5.81 0.31 8.05
C LEU A 30 -5.39 -1.14 8.35
N TYR A 31 -4.15 -1.35 8.81
CA TYR A 31 -3.56 -2.66 9.02
C TYR A 31 -3.09 -2.84 10.47
N SER A 32 -3.19 -4.05 10.99
CA SER A 32 -2.80 -4.37 12.38
C SER A 32 -1.28 -4.35 12.60
N SER A 33 -0.47 -4.45 11.55
CA SER A 33 0.99 -4.43 11.63
C SER A 33 1.67 -3.94 10.34
N ILE A 34 2.97 -3.62 10.42
CA ILE A 34 3.80 -3.33 9.24
C ILE A 34 3.86 -4.54 8.29
N SER A 35 3.93 -5.77 8.83
CA SER A 35 3.96 -6.98 8.02
C SER A 35 2.67 -7.17 7.21
N ASP A 36 1.51 -6.91 7.82
CA ASP A 36 0.22 -6.97 7.12
C ASP A 36 0.11 -5.88 6.05
N MET A 37 0.60 -4.67 6.36
CA MET A 37 0.71 -3.59 5.39
C MET A 37 1.61 -4.02 4.21
N ASP A 38 2.81 -4.54 4.46
CA ASP A 38 3.76 -4.93 3.43
C ASP A 38 3.23 -6.03 2.50
N ARG A 39 2.40 -6.93 3.03
CA ARG A 39 1.74 -8.01 2.26
C ARG A 39 0.52 -7.53 1.47
N SER A 40 0.04 -6.32 1.71
CA SER A 40 -1.18 -5.81 1.08
C SER A 40 -0.99 -5.36 -0.38
N THR A 41 -2.04 -5.54 -1.19
CA THR A 41 -2.12 -5.00 -2.56
C THR A 41 -2.01 -3.47 -2.55
N LEU A 42 -2.63 -2.81 -1.57
CA LEU A 42 -2.61 -1.35 -1.43
C LEU A 42 -1.18 -0.82 -1.27
N ALA A 43 -0.39 -1.41 -0.36
CA ALA A 43 1.00 -1.00 -0.17
C ALA A 43 1.85 -1.22 -1.42
N ALA A 44 1.59 -2.29 -2.20
CA ALA A 44 2.27 -2.50 -3.48
C ALA A 44 1.97 -1.39 -4.49
N ARG A 45 0.70 -0.96 -4.60
CA ARG A 45 0.31 0.16 -5.47
C ARG A 45 0.90 1.49 -5.01
N LEU A 46 0.84 1.77 -3.73
CA LEU A 46 1.36 2.99 -3.13
C LEU A 46 2.90 3.08 -3.23
N ASN A 47 3.60 1.96 -3.13
CA ASN A 47 5.03 1.91 -3.44
C ASN A 47 5.32 2.20 -4.92
N GLY A 48 4.46 1.72 -5.83
CA GLY A 48 4.54 2.08 -7.26
C GLY A 48 4.31 3.57 -7.50
N LEU A 49 3.35 4.18 -6.79
CA LEU A 49 3.10 5.63 -6.85
C LEU A 49 4.29 6.43 -6.33
N ALA A 50 4.85 6.08 -5.17
CA ALA A 50 6.04 6.72 -4.62
C ALA A 50 7.25 6.67 -5.59
N LYS A 51 7.30 5.65 -6.45
CA LYS A 51 8.33 5.52 -7.50
C LYS A 51 7.96 6.20 -8.82
N GLY A 52 6.74 6.71 -8.98
CA GLY A 52 6.26 7.38 -10.20
C GLY A 52 5.73 6.43 -11.29
N TYR A 53 5.42 5.17 -10.97
CA TYR A 53 4.88 4.20 -11.93
C TYR A 53 3.35 4.21 -12.06
N THR A 54 2.66 4.91 -11.17
CA THR A 54 1.22 5.13 -11.22
C THR A 54 0.89 6.46 -10.55
N ASN A 55 -0.38 6.86 -10.58
CA ASN A 55 -0.86 8.09 -9.98
C ASN A 55 -2.01 7.81 -9.00
N ARG A 56 -2.32 8.82 -8.17
CA ARG A 56 -3.33 8.68 -7.10
C ARG A 56 -4.71 8.35 -7.65
N SER A 57 -5.13 8.95 -8.77
CA SER A 57 -6.44 8.69 -9.37
C SER A 57 -6.55 7.25 -9.86
N GLY A 58 -5.52 6.72 -10.51
CA GLY A 58 -5.49 5.32 -10.95
C GLY A 58 -5.67 4.33 -9.80
N ILE A 59 -5.00 4.57 -8.66
CA ILE A 59 -5.19 3.74 -7.45
C ILE A 59 -6.61 3.85 -6.93
N VAL A 60 -7.17 5.07 -6.83
CA VAL A 60 -8.55 5.27 -6.35
C VAL A 60 -9.57 4.54 -7.23
N GLU A 61 -9.43 4.62 -8.55
CA GLU A 61 -10.29 3.91 -9.48
C GLU A 61 -10.14 2.39 -9.36
N GLU A 62 -8.93 1.89 -9.11
CA GLU A 62 -8.71 0.47 -8.83
C GLU A 62 -9.42 0.03 -7.54
N VAL A 63 -9.28 0.78 -6.44
CA VAL A 63 -9.90 0.47 -5.15
C VAL A 63 -11.42 0.42 -5.26
N LYS A 64 -12.05 1.30 -6.05
CA LYS A 64 -13.51 1.28 -6.30
C LYS A 64 -14.00 -0.06 -6.85
N ARG A 65 -13.15 -0.79 -7.56
CA ARG A 65 -13.48 -2.09 -8.18
C ARG A 65 -13.08 -3.30 -7.33
N TRP A 66 -12.51 -3.09 -6.14
CA TRP A 66 -12.14 -4.21 -5.27
C TRP A 66 -13.37 -4.93 -4.71
N PRO A 67 -13.30 -6.26 -4.51
CA PRO A 67 -14.38 -7.08 -3.95
C PRO A 67 -14.49 -6.90 -2.43
N LEU A 68 -14.68 -5.66 -1.98
CA LEU A 68 -14.86 -5.25 -0.59
C LEU A 68 -16.19 -4.53 -0.41
N PRO A 69 -16.77 -4.48 0.80
CA PRO A 69 -17.92 -3.63 1.08
C PRO A 69 -17.63 -2.16 0.72
N GLU A 70 -18.64 -1.44 0.24
CA GLU A 70 -18.50 -0.05 -0.21
C GLU A 70 -17.87 0.85 0.87
N ARG A 71 -18.37 0.75 2.10
CA ARG A 71 -17.83 1.48 3.26
C ARG A 71 -16.33 1.24 3.46
N GLU A 72 -15.85 0.02 3.21
CA GLU A 72 -14.42 -0.28 3.36
C GLU A 72 -13.61 0.30 2.20
N ARG A 73 -14.13 0.26 0.96
CA ARG A 73 -13.50 0.93 -0.18
C ARG A 73 -13.41 2.45 0.05
N GLU A 74 -14.47 3.07 0.55
CA GLU A 74 -14.50 4.50 0.85
C GLU A 74 -13.50 4.88 1.94
N ARG A 75 -13.41 4.09 3.01
CA ARG A 75 -12.41 4.25 4.08
C ARG A 75 -10.99 4.19 3.51
N ILE A 76 -10.70 3.21 2.65
CA ILE A 76 -9.39 3.08 1.99
C ILE A 76 -9.12 4.28 1.08
N ILE A 77 -10.07 4.66 0.23
CA ILE A 77 -9.95 5.79 -0.69
C ILE A 77 -9.72 7.10 0.06
N GLY A 78 -10.47 7.33 1.14
CA GLY A 78 -10.29 8.48 2.02
C GLY A 78 -8.86 8.53 2.54
N ARG A 79 -8.37 7.42 3.09
CA ARG A 79 -7.01 7.34 3.59
C ARG A 79 -5.96 7.62 2.51
N VAL A 80 -6.12 7.08 1.31
CA VAL A 80 -5.23 7.33 0.15
C VAL A 80 -5.20 8.80 -0.26
N LYS A 81 -6.35 9.49 -0.22
CA LYS A 81 -6.47 10.91 -0.58
C LYS A 81 -5.78 11.83 0.44
N GLU A 82 -5.72 11.43 1.70
CA GLU A 82 -5.09 12.21 2.77
C GLU A 82 -3.55 12.10 2.76
N ILE A 83 -2.96 11.10 2.07
CA ILE A 83 -1.50 10.87 2.05
C ILE A 83 -0.78 12.06 1.41
N ARG A 84 0.21 12.59 2.12
CA ARG A 84 1.21 13.54 1.65
C ARG A 84 2.48 12.76 1.30
N TRP A 85 2.87 12.82 0.03
CA TRP A 85 4.07 12.18 -0.51
C TRP A 85 5.27 13.11 -0.32
#